data_AF-A0A8R1IBY1-F1
#
_entry.id   AF-A0A8R1IBY1-F1
#
_cell.length_a   1.000
_cell.length_b   1.000
_cell.length_c   1.000
_cell.angle_alpha   90.00
_cell.angle_beta   90.00
_cell.angle_gamma   90.00
#
_symmetry.space_group_name_H-M   'P 1'
#
loop_
_entity.id
_entity.type
_entity.pdbx_description
1 polymer ?
#
loop_
_entity_poly.entity_id
_entity_poly.type
_entity_poly.pdbx_seq_one_letter_code
_entity_poly.pdbx_strand_id
1 'polypeptide(L)'
;MSASRNSWPSIDLSRNLSSRADDLPPQPRRLEVVSKQATRVTALSTKLEWKIEQFEKLMKLVKNGSNLISRMFSVPEAPTVCWELHVYPNGKREEDMNNVSFFLRQVGLA
;
A
#
# COMPACT_ATOMS: atom_id res chain seq x y z
N MET A 1 -60.14 20.07 8.90
CA MET A 1 -61.23 20.23 9.86
C MET A 1 -60.72 19.69 11.20
N SER A 2 -60.74 20.34 12.35
CA SER A 2 -61.03 21.71 12.78
C SER A 2 -60.44 21.79 14.20
N ALA A 3 -59.83 22.92 14.53
CA ALA A 3 -59.20 23.20 15.82
C ALA A 3 -60.21 23.44 16.96
N SER A 4 -59.75 23.34 18.21
CA SER A 4 -60.15 24.17 19.39
C SER A 4 -59.52 23.58 20.66
N ARG A 5 -59.10 24.32 21.70
CA ARG A 5 -59.25 25.74 22.04
C ARG A 5 -58.22 26.13 23.13
N ASN A 6 -57.59 27.28 22.92
CA ASN A 6 -57.37 28.41 23.84
C ASN A 6 -57.02 28.17 25.32
N SER A 7 -55.95 28.81 25.80
CA SER A 7 -56.06 30.14 26.45
C SER A 7 -54.69 30.66 26.92
N TRP A 8 -54.44 31.95 26.68
CA TRP A 8 -53.43 32.77 27.37
C TRP A 8 -54.22 33.75 28.28
N PRO A 9 -53.61 34.32 29.34
CA PRO A 9 -53.15 35.71 29.16
C PRO A 9 -51.86 36.11 29.92
N SER A 10 -51.27 37.18 29.37
CA SER A 10 -50.54 38.34 29.93
C SER A 10 -49.49 38.14 31.04
N ILE A 11 -48.19 38.30 30.73
CA ILE A 11 -47.39 39.56 30.71
C ILE A 11 -47.10 40.08 32.11
N ASP A 12 -45.79 40.14 32.47
CA ASP A 12 -45.25 41.42 32.89
C ASP A 12 -43.78 41.65 32.53
N LEU A 13 -43.53 42.90 32.14
CA LEU A 13 -42.30 43.48 31.63
C LEU A 13 -41.38 43.93 32.77
N SER A 14 -40.09 43.58 32.69
CA SER A 14 -38.98 44.43 33.15
C SER A 14 -37.69 43.91 32.51
N ARG A 15 -37.25 44.45 31.37
CA ARG A 15 -36.35 45.63 31.29
C ARG A 15 -35.21 45.56 32.29
N ASN A 16 -34.03 45.12 31.84
CA ASN A 16 -32.86 46.00 31.83
C ASN A 16 -31.74 45.50 30.92
N LEU A 17 -31.22 46.46 30.15
CA LEU A 17 -30.02 46.40 29.32
C LEU A 17 -28.79 46.00 30.16
N SER A 18 -27.81 45.33 29.55
CA SER A 18 -26.60 46.03 29.08
C SER A 18 -25.38 45.11 28.96
N SER A 19 -24.83 45.12 27.74
CA SER A 19 -23.39 45.19 27.41
C SER A 19 -22.44 44.03 27.76
N ARG A 20 -21.65 43.69 26.72
CA ARG A 20 -20.35 43.00 26.71
C ARG A 20 -20.40 41.52 26.32
N ALA A 21 -20.71 41.27 25.05
CA ALA A 21 -20.33 40.03 24.36
C ALA A 21 -19.20 40.25 23.32
N ASP A 22 -18.53 41.40 23.34
CA ASP A 22 -17.40 41.73 22.47
C ASP A 22 -16.26 42.24 23.36
N ASP A 23 -15.39 41.34 23.82
CA ASP A 23 -13.99 41.63 24.23
C ASP A 23 -13.32 40.36 24.81
N LEU A 24 -13.45 39.23 24.11
CA LEU A 24 -12.54 38.11 24.37
C LEU A 24 -11.33 38.25 23.44
N PRO A 25 -10.09 38.30 23.97
CA PRO A 25 -8.90 38.37 23.14
C PRO A 25 -8.86 37.15 22.22
N PRO A 26 -8.41 37.29 20.96
CA PRO A 26 -8.30 36.15 20.05
C PRO A 26 -7.42 35.10 20.72
N GLN A 27 -8.00 33.94 21.06
CA GLN A 27 -7.22 32.84 21.62
C GLN A 27 -6.08 32.50 20.65
N PRO A 28 -4.84 32.32 21.15
CA PRO A 28 -3.73 31.95 20.30
C PRO A 28 -4.08 30.62 19.65
N ARG A 29 -4.33 30.63 18.34
CA ARG A 29 -4.51 29.40 17.56
C ARG A 29 -3.22 28.61 17.72
N ARG A 30 -3.28 27.52 18.48
CA ARG A 30 -2.17 26.58 18.64
C ARG A 30 -1.84 26.04 17.25
N LEU A 31 -0.73 26.48 16.69
CA LEU A 31 -0.21 25.96 15.43
C LEU A 31 0.25 24.52 15.70
N GLU A 32 -0.50 23.54 15.20
CA GLU A 32 -0.03 22.17 15.16
C GLU A 32 1.08 22.06 14.11
N VAL A 33 2.30 21.85 14.59
CA VAL A 33 3.43 21.51 13.72
C VAL A 33 3.28 20.04 13.34
N VAL A 34 2.70 19.79 12.17
CA VAL A 34 2.76 18.47 11.54
C VAL A 34 4.14 18.34 10.90
N SER A 35 5.07 17.64 11.55
CA SER A 35 6.38 17.37 10.95
C SER A 35 6.19 16.45 9.74
N LYS A 36 6.40 16.97 8.53
CA LYS A 36 6.53 16.13 7.33
C LYS A 36 7.87 15.40 7.41
N GLN A 37 7.84 14.15 7.86
CA GLN A 37 9.01 13.28 7.74
C GLN A 37 9.19 12.89 6.28
N ALA A 38 10.31 13.27 5.68
CA ALA A 38 10.69 12.91 4.33
C ALA A 38 11.79 11.84 4.38
N THR A 39 11.47 10.62 3.97
CA THR A 39 12.45 9.53 3.87
C THR A 39 13.14 9.59 2.52
N ARG A 40 14.47 9.67 2.51
CA ARG A 40 15.27 9.56 1.28
C ARG A 40 15.32 8.11 0.85
N VAL A 41 14.70 7.80 -0.29
CA VAL A 41 14.74 6.46 -0.90
C VAL A 41 15.76 6.48 -2.04
N THR A 42 16.65 5.49 -2.06
CA THR A 42 17.55 5.25 -3.19
C THR A 42 17.08 4.00 -3.91
N ALA A 43 16.76 4.12 -5.20
CA ALA A 43 16.45 2.95 -6.02
C ALA A 43 17.75 2.22 -6.37
N LEU A 44 17.80 0.93 -6.07
CA LEU A 44 18.91 0.05 -6.44
C LEU A 44 18.46 -0.85 -7.60
N SER A 45 19.40 -1.22 -8.48
CA SER A 45 19.14 -2.11 -9.60
C SER A 45 20.17 -3.24 -9.63
N THR A 46 19.72 -4.42 -10.03
CA THR A 46 20.57 -5.59 -10.28
C THR A 46 20.08 -6.30 -11.53
N LYS A 47 20.92 -7.15 -12.12
CA LYS A 47 20.65 -7.84 -13.38
C LYS A 47 21.10 -9.29 -13.30
N LEU A 48 20.25 -10.18 -13.80
CA LEU A 48 20.60 -11.57 -14.10
C LEU A 48 20.41 -11.81 -15.60
N GLU A 49 21.42 -12.36 -16.25
CA GLU A 49 21.32 -12.97 -17.57
C GLU A 49 21.47 -14.47 -17.42
N TRP A 50 20.54 -15.22 -18.01
CA TRP A 50 20.54 -16.68 -17.93
C TRP A 50 20.12 -17.28 -19.28
N LYS A 51 20.99 -18.13 -19.82
CA LYS A 51 20.74 -18.92 -21.03
C LYS A 51 20.32 -20.32 -20.62
N ILE A 52 19.17 -20.77 -21.11
CA ILE A 52 18.71 -22.16 -20.97
C ILE A 52 18.88 -22.82 -22.35
N GLU A 53 19.75 -23.81 -22.44
CA GLU A 53 20.04 -24.49 -23.70
C GLU A 53 19.03 -25.59 -24.00
N GLN A 54 18.81 -25.88 -25.29
CA GLN A 54 17.94 -26.96 -25.76
C GLN A 54 16.52 -26.91 -25.16
N PHE A 55 15.96 -25.70 -25.02
CA PHE A 55 14.71 -25.44 -24.31
C PHE A 55 13.54 -26.33 -24.75
N GLU A 56 13.38 -26.57 -26.06
CA GLU A 56 12.33 -27.45 -26.58
C GLU A 56 12.47 -28.91 -26.12
N LYS A 57 13.70 -29.44 -26.05
CA LYS A 57 13.94 -30.80 -25.55
C LYS A 57 13.67 -30.87 -24.06
N LEU A 58 14.08 -29.85 -23.32
CA LEU A 58 13.80 -29.73 -21.90
C LEU A 58 12.28 -29.76 -21.65
N MET A 59 11.49 -28.96 -22.37
CA MET A 59 10.03 -28.93 -22.21
C MET A 59 9.37 -30.31 -22.39
N LYS A 60 9.94 -31.19 -23.22
CA LYS A 60 9.43 -32.57 -23.40
C LYS A 60 9.77 -33.51 -22.23
N LEU A 61 10.77 -33.16 -21.42
CA LEU A 61 11.28 -33.98 -20.31
C LEU A 61 10.71 -33.57 -18.95
N VAL A 62 10.44 -32.28 -18.73
CA VAL A 62 9.89 -31.77 -17.46
C VAL A 62 8.38 -31.72 -17.49
N LYS A 63 7.73 -32.13 -16.40
CA LYS A 63 6.29 -31.97 -16.21
C LYS A 63 5.92 -30.54 -15.78
N ASN A 64 4.68 -30.13 -16.04
CA ASN A 64 4.07 -28.94 -15.43
C ASN A 64 4.28 -28.96 -13.90
N GLY A 65 4.51 -27.78 -13.32
CA GLY A 65 4.85 -27.60 -11.91
C GLY A 65 6.32 -27.82 -11.56
N SER A 66 7.15 -28.30 -12.49
CA SER A 66 8.61 -28.41 -12.27
C SER A 66 9.31 -27.11 -12.65
N ASN A 67 10.25 -26.67 -11.81
CA ASN A 67 11.05 -25.47 -12.06
C ASN A 67 12.53 -25.75 -12.30
N LEU A 68 13.15 -24.78 -12.95
CA LEU A 68 14.57 -24.51 -12.91
C LEU A 68 14.81 -23.29 -12.03
N ILE A 69 15.91 -23.27 -11.31
CA ILE A 69 16.30 -22.17 -10.42
C ILE A 69 17.61 -21.59 -10.93
N SER A 70 17.67 -20.26 -11.09
CA SER A 70 18.90 -19.57 -11.47
C SER A 70 19.93 -19.58 -10.34
N ARG A 71 21.16 -19.13 -10.66
CA ARG A 71 22.04 -18.64 -9.59
C ARG A 71 21.38 -17.49 -8.83
N MET A 72 21.72 -17.38 -7.55
CA MET A 72 21.35 -16.23 -6.73
C MET A 72 22.04 -14.96 -7.26
N PHE A 73 21.36 -13.82 -7.20
CA PHE A 73 21.91 -12.52 -7.56
C PHE A 73 21.41 -11.42 -6.62
N SER A 74 22.24 -10.41 -6.40
CA SER A 74 21.98 -9.31 -5.47
C SER A 74 22.63 -8.02 -5.98
N VAL A 75 22.51 -6.95 -5.20
CA VAL A 75 23.19 -5.68 -5.42
C VAL A 75 24.20 -5.48 -4.29
N PRO A 76 25.48 -5.12 -4.55
CA PRO A 76 26.50 -4.99 -3.51
C PRO A 76 26.12 -4.04 -2.36
N GLU A 77 25.35 -3.01 -2.67
CA GLU A 77 24.85 -1.98 -1.75
C GLU A 77 23.76 -2.50 -0.79
N ALA A 78 23.14 -3.65 -1.10
CA ALA A 78 22.15 -4.31 -0.25
C ALA A 78 22.34 -5.84 -0.30
N PRO A 79 23.43 -6.36 0.27
CA PRO A 79 23.84 -7.76 0.11
C PRO A 79 22.91 -8.77 0.81
N THR A 80 22.04 -8.30 1.71
CA THR A 80 20.99 -9.12 2.35
C THR A 80 19.76 -9.30 1.47
N VAL A 81 19.62 -8.51 0.41
CA VAL A 81 18.52 -8.60 -0.54
C VAL A 81 18.97 -9.44 -1.74
N CYS A 82 18.80 -10.76 -1.58
CA CYS A 82 19.17 -11.74 -2.59
C CYS A 82 17.95 -12.31 -3.29
N TRP A 83 18.05 -12.49 -4.60
CA TRP A 83 17.00 -13.00 -5.48
C TRP A 83 17.42 -14.26 -6.22
N GLU A 84 16.45 -15.11 -6.49
CA GLU A 84 16.52 -16.20 -7.48
C GLU A 84 15.40 -16.03 -8.51
N LEU A 85 15.69 -16.38 -9.76
CA LEU A 85 14.69 -16.53 -10.78
C LEU A 85 14.27 -18.00 -10.87
N HIS A 86 12.99 -18.27 -10.63
CA HIS A 86 12.38 -19.59 -10.76
C HIS A 86 11.62 -19.63 -12.09
N VAL A 87 12.02 -20.52 -12.99
CA VAL A 87 11.38 -20.68 -14.31
C VAL A 87 10.71 -22.03 -14.38
N TYR A 88 9.44 -22.06 -14.74
CA TYR A 88 8.64 -23.26 -14.96
C TYR A 88 8.40 -23.41 -16.47
N PRO A 89 9.18 -24.25 -17.18
CA PRO A 89 9.11 -24.33 -18.64
C PRO A 89 7.73 -24.74 -19.18
N ASN A 90 6.95 -25.50 -18.41
CA ASN A 90 5.63 -26.00 -18.81
C ASN A 90 4.51 -25.49 -17.91
N GLY A 91 4.72 -24.36 -17.21
CA GLY A 91 3.76 -23.74 -16.31
C GLY A 91 3.96 -24.16 -14.84
N LYS A 92 3.61 -23.28 -13.90
CA LYS A 92 3.71 -23.56 -12.45
C LYS A 92 2.48 -24.31 -11.92
N ARG A 93 1.30 -23.95 -12.43
CA ARG A 93 0.02 -24.53 -12.04
C ARG A 93 -0.65 -25.19 -13.24
N GLU A 94 -1.73 -25.92 -12.97
CA GLU A 94 -2.49 -26.61 -14.00
C GLU A 94 -3.13 -25.62 -15.00
N GLU A 95 -3.61 -24.46 -14.52
CA GLU A 95 -4.12 -23.39 -15.38
C GLU A 95 -3.04 -22.74 -16.26
N ASP A 96 -1.76 -22.89 -15.90
CA ASP A 96 -0.63 -22.34 -16.64
C ASP A 96 -0.09 -23.32 -17.70
N MET A 97 -0.72 -24.47 -17.90
CA MET A 97 -0.22 -25.51 -18.79
C MET A 97 0.02 -24.96 -20.21
N ASN A 98 1.15 -25.35 -20.80
CA ASN A 98 1.63 -24.88 -22.11
C ASN A 98 2.13 -23.43 -22.15
N ASN A 99 2.16 -22.72 -21.01
CA ASN A 99 2.84 -21.44 -20.88
C ASN A 99 4.17 -21.60 -20.12
N VAL A 100 5.07 -20.64 -20.30
CA VAL A 100 6.25 -20.51 -19.44
C VAL A 100 5.89 -19.58 -18.29
N SER A 101 5.99 -20.04 -17.06
CA SER A 101 5.83 -19.19 -15.88
C SER A 101 7.19 -18.83 -15.30
N PHE A 102 7.36 -17.61 -14.80
CA PHE A 102 8.56 -17.21 -14.09
C PHE A 102 8.22 -16.39 -12.85
N PHE A 103 9.00 -16.58 -11.79
CA PHE A 103 8.82 -15.92 -10.51
C PHE A 103 10.17 -15.44 -9.98
N LEU A 104 10.18 -14.21 -9.47
CA LEU A 104 11.31 -13.71 -8.72
C LEU A 104 11.10 -14.02 -7.24
N ARG A 105 12.02 -14.76 -6.63
CA ARG A 105 11.95 -15.16 -5.22
C ARG A 105 13.06 -14.48 -4.43
N GLN A 106 12.71 -13.81 -3.34
CA GLN A 106 13.70 -13.33 -2.38
C GLN A 106 14.13 -14.50 -1.48
N VAL A 107 15.44 -14.71 -1.32
CA VAL A 107 16.01 -15.86 -0.59
C VAL A 107 16.96 -15.46 0.55
N GLY A 108 17.20 -14.16 0.75
CA GLY A 108 18.24 -13.61 1.63
C GLY A 108 17.85 -13.31 3.10
N LEU A 109 16.76 -13.87 3.63
CA LEU A 109 16.38 -13.71 5.04
C LEU A 109 15.96 -15.07 5.62
N ALA A 110 16.77 -15.61 6.51
CA ALA A 110 16.41 -16.64 7.48
C ALA A 110 16.33 -16.00 8.87
#